data_AF-A0A3N5VW04-F1
#
_entry.id   AF-A0A3N5VW04-F1
#
_cell.length_a   1.000
_cell.length_b   1.000
_cell.length_c   1.000
_cell.angle_alpha   90.00
_cell.angle_beta   90.00
_cell.angle_gamma   90.00
#
_symmetry.space_group_name_H-M   'P 1'
#
loop_
_entity.id
_entity.type
_entity.pdbx_description
1 polymer ?
#
loop_
_entity_poly.entity_id
_entity_poly.type
_entity_poly.pdbx_seq_one_letter_code
_entity_poly.pdbx_strand_id
1 'polypeptide(L)'
;MRKTSLLFPVHLLTILLLVIGLAGCANRQTPAAATAAPTQPPASTEDDYPVPPTLAPVESYPIGTPTEAPVMEATEPSGTGTGPAVVQVRENRSRISARLIERSTDPDNAANALLRVEILSSESIENMPNFTENLINQEVDLLTDAANLPEIQPGTNFTAEVSYHGDERGGKYFAQQIEPVEP
;
A
#
# COMPACT_ATOMS: atom_id res chain seq x y z
N MET A 1 -33.75 -49.35 38.08
CA MET A 1 -33.34 -49.18 36.68
C MET A 1 -32.45 -47.96 36.59
N ARG A 2 -31.13 -48.14 36.45
CA ARG A 2 -30.14 -47.06 36.38
C ARG A 2 -29.68 -46.93 34.93
N LYS A 3 -29.85 -45.74 34.33
CA LYS A 3 -29.25 -45.39 33.03
C LYS A 3 -27.91 -44.73 33.33
N THR A 4 -26.83 -45.46 33.05
CA THR A 4 -25.46 -44.97 33.15
C THR A 4 -25.08 -44.40 31.79
N SER A 5 -25.09 -43.07 31.65
CA SER A 5 -24.60 -42.38 30.44
C SER A 5 -23.07 -42.36 30.46
N LEU A 6 -22.46 -43.14 29.56
CA LEU A 6 -21.05 -43.09 29.21
C LEU A 6 -20.84 -41.96 28.19
N LEU A 7 -20.44 -40.80 28.68
CA LEU A 7 -19.84 -39.72 27.88
C LEU A 7 -18.51 -39.37 28.57
N PHE A 8 -17.53 -38.97 27.76
CA PHE A 8 -16.16 -38.58 28.12
C PHE A 8 -15.13 -39.71 28.17
N PRO A 9 -14.45 -39.93 27.03
CA PRO A 9 -13.00 -39.69 27.04
C PRO A 9 -12.50 -39.09 25.71
N VAL A 10 -13.00 -37.92 25.31
CA VAL A 10 -12.46 -37.20 24.11
C VAL A 10 -11.73 -35.91 24.49
N HIS A 11 -12.01 -35.33 25.66
CA HIS A 11 -11.33 -34.09 26.10
C HIS A 11 -9.99 -34.30 26.81
N LEU A 12 -9.61 -35.53 27.17
CA LEU A 12 -8.30 -35.78 27.76
C LEU A 12 -7.17 -35.88 26.72
N LEU A 13 -7.51 -36.16 25.45
CA LEU A 13 -6.51 -36.30 24.38
C LEU A 13 -6.07 -34.94 23.80
N THR A 14 -6.93 -33.93 23.82
CA THR A 14 -6.61 -32.60 23.26
C THR A 14 -5.69 -31.78 24.16
N ILE A 15 -5.72 -32.00 25.48
CA ILE A 15 -4.84 -31.28 26.43
C ILE A 15 -3.40 -31.82 26.39
N LEU A 16 -3.19 -33.10 26.05
CA LEU A 16 -1.84 -33.68 25.99
C LEU A 16 -1.02 -33.21 24.77
N LEU A 17 -1.68 -32.81 23.67
CA LEU A 17 -0.99 -32.29 22.49
C LEU A 17 -0.56 -30.81 22.61
N LEU A 18 -1.11 -30.06 23.58
CA LEU A 18 -0.73 -28.65 23.79
C LEU A 18 0.56 -28.48 24.61
N VAL A 19 1.06 -29.53 25.28
CA VAL A 19 2.24 -29.44 26.18
C VAL A 19 3.55 -29.79 25.47
N ILE A 20 3.52 -30.39 24.26
CA ILE A 20 4.75 -30.86 23.56
C ILE A 20 5.30 -29.81 22.56
N GLY A 21 4.57 -28.73 22.27
CA GLY A 21 4.98 -27.72 21.28
C GLY A 21 5.94 -26.62 21.77
N LEU A 22 6.40 -26.64 23.02
CA LEU A 22 7.19 -25.55 23.64
C LEU A 22 8.60 -25.95 24.10
N ALA A 23 9.11 -27.12 23.70
CA ALA A 23 10.45 -27.59 24.08
C ALA A 23 11.39 -27.79 22.86
N GLY A 24 11.33 -26.88 21.88
CA GLY A 24 12.15 -26.88 20.68
C GLY A 24 13.22 -25.77 20.63
N CYS A 25 13.62 -25.21 21.76
CA CYS A 25 14.79 -24.33 21.87
C CYS A 25 16.02 -25.16 22.22
N ALA A 26 16.71 -25.75 21.24
CA ALA A 26 18.14 -26.01 21.35
C ALA A 26 18.75 -26.44 20.02
N ASN A 27 19.88 -25.81 19.71
CA ASN A 27 20.97 -26.36 18.92
C ASN A 27 20.95 -26.10 17.40
N ARG A 28 21.18 -24.83 17.03
CA ARG A 28 22.07 -24.54 15.91
C ARG A 28 23.34 -23.87 16.44
N GLN A 29 24.37 -24.69 16.64
CA GLN A 29 25.76 -24.24 16.71
C GLN A 29 26.05 -23.43 15.45
N THR A 30 26.25 -22.13 15.63
CA THR A 30 26.86 -21.28 14.61
C THR A 30 28.36 -21.47 14.74
N PRO A 31 29.08 -21.97 13.72
CA PRO A 31 30.53 -21.93 13.74
C PRO A 31 30.98 -20.46 13.77
N ALA A 32 31.96 -20.18 14.63
CA ALA A 32 32.57 -18.87 14.79
C ALA A 32 32.95 -18.28 13.42
N ALA A 33 32.22 -17.25 13.01
CA ALA A 33 32.66 -16.38 11.94
C ALA A 33 33.96 -15.74 12.40
N ALA A 34 35.04 -16.03 11.66
CA ALA A 34 36.28 -15.32 11.77
C ALA A 34 35.98 -13.81 11.74
N THR A 35 36.44 -13.11 12.77
CA THR A 35 36.51 -11.65 12.81
C THR A 35 37.38 -11.20 11.63
N ALA A 36 36.78 -11.02 10.47
CA ALA A 36 37.38 -10.25 9.40
C ALA A 36 37.56 -8.84 9.94
N ALA A 37 38.81 -8.39 9.95
CA ALA A 37 39.18 -7.02 10.29
C ALA A 37 38.26 -6.04 9.53
N PRO A 38 37.89 -4.89 10.15
CA PRO A 38 37.11 -3.87 9.45
C PRO A 38 37.87 -3.49 8.18
N THR A 39 37.33 -3.90 7.04
CA THR A 39 37.80 -3.43 5.76
C THR A 39 37.36 -1.98 5.71
N GLN A 40 38.33 -1.10 5.97
CA GLN A 40 38.22 0.32 5.80
C GLN A 40 37.55 0.57 4.44
N PRO A 41 36.44 1.33 4.36
CA PRO A 41 35.89 1.69 3.07
C PRO A 41 37.01 2.36 2.26
N PRO A 42 37.17 2.03 0.96
CA PRO A 42 38.12 2.75 0.13
C PRO A 42 37.81 4.24 0.29
N ALA A 43 38.86 5.02 0.53
CA ALA A 43 38.76 6.46 0.53
C ALA A 43 38.07 6.85 -0.77
N SER A 44 36.88 7.45 -0.66
CA SER A 44 36.22 8.09 -1.78
C SER A 44 37.22 9.08 -2.36
N THR A 45 37.80 8.75 -3.52
CA THR A 45 38.42 9.78 -4.34
C THR A 45 37.29 10.73 -4.70
N GLU A 46 37.42 11.97 -4.22
CA GLU A 46 36.66 13.12 -4.69
C GLU A 46 37.07 13.36 -6.16
N ASP A 47 36.66 12.47 -7.05
CA ASP A 47 36.80 12.63 -8.49
C ASP A 47 35.68 13.54 -8.97
N ASP A 48 36.01 14.82 -9.02
CA ASP A 48 35.83 15.66 -10.20
C ASP A 48 34.40 15.67 -10.79
N TYR A 49 33.44 16.13 -9.99
CA TYR A 49 32.18 16.62 -10.56
C TYR A 49 32.50 17.87 -11.40
N PRO A 50 32.17 17.87 -12.70
CA PRO A 50 32.38 19.05 -13.53
C PRO A 50 31.60 20.22 -12.94
N VAL A 51 32.33 21.28 -12.60
CA VAL A 51 31.75 22.56 -12.19
C VAL A 51 30.77 22.98 -13.30
N PRO A 52 29.47 23.16 -13.01
CA PRO A 52 28.53 23.61 -14.02
C PRO A 52 28.99 24.96 -14.56
N PRO A 53 28.89 25.20 -15.87
CA PRO A 53 29.28 26.48 -16.45
C PRO A 53 28.53 27.60 -15.74
N THR A 54 29.27 28.61 -15.30
CA THR A 54 28.72 29.83 -14.72
C THR A 54 27.67 30.39 -15.68
N LEU A 55 26.41 30.32 -15.27
CA LEU A 55 25.30 30.88 -16.04
C LEU A 55 25.58 32.37 -16.26
N ALA A 56 25.47 32.80 -17.51
CA ALA A 56 25.62 34.19 -17.89
C ALA A 56 24.69 35.07 -17.04
N PRO A 57 25.09 36.32 -16.73
CA PRO A 57 24.25 37.24 -15.98
C PRO A 57 22.88 37.36 -16.65
N VAL A 58 21.84 37.06 -15.89
CA VAL A 58 20.44 37.18 -16.34
C VAL A 58 20.21 38.64 -16.73
N GLU A 59 19.98 38.90 -18.02
CA GLU A 59 19.58 40.21 -18.50
C GLU A 59 18.30 40.63 -17.75
N SER A 60 18.39 41.71 -16.98
CA SER A 60 17.24 42.31 -16.32
C SER A 60 16.32 42.89 -17.38
N TYR A 61 15.26 42.15 -17.71
CA TYR A 61 14.18 42.67 -18.53
C TYR A 61 13.56 43.89 -17.83
N PRO A 62 13.30 45.00 -18.56
CA PRO A 62 12.59 46.13 -17.99
C PRO A 62 11.20 45.66 -17.54
N ILE A 63 10.93 45.84 -16.24
CA ILE A 63 9.60 45.63 -15.67
C ILE A 63 8.67 46.62 -16.37
N GLY A 64 7.89 46.14 -17.34
CA GLY A 64 6.82 46.91 -17.94
C GLY A 64 5.86 47.36 -16.86
N THR A 65 5.48 48.63 -16.87
CA THR A 65 4.40 49.18 -16.05
C THR A 65 3.17 48.27 -16.12
N PRO A 66 2.55 47.90 -14.99
CA PRO A 66 1.36 47.08 -15.01
C PRO A 66 0.27 47.83 -15.79
N THR A 67 -0.14 47.26 -16.93
CA THR A 67 -1.37 47.65 -17.61
C THR A 67 -2.51 47.33 -16.66
N GLU A 68 -3.19 48.37 -16.18
CA GLU A 68 -4.38 48.27 -15.34
C GLU A 68 -5.44 47.49 -16.13
N ALA A 69 -5.63 46.22 -15.76
CA ALA A 69 -6.66 45.39 -16.36
C ALA A 69 -8.03 46.00 -16.03
N PRO A 70 -8.95 46.11 -16.99
CA PRO A 70 -10.28 46.64 -16.72
C PRO A 70 -10.94 45.80 -15.62
N VAL A 71 -11.38 46.46 -14.55
CA VAL A 71 -12.16 45.86 -13.48
C VAL A 71 -13.47 45.37 -14.09
N MET A 72 -13.54 44.09 -14.43
CA MET A 72 -14.81 43.45 -14.74
C MET A 72 -15.54 43.29 -13.40
N GLU A 73 -16.58 44.10 -13.23
CA GLU A 73 -17.55 43.98 -12.14
C GLU A 73 -18.18 42.57 -12.22
N ALA A 74 -17.75 41.70 -11.31
CA ALA A 74 -18.28 40.35 -11.20
C ALA A 74 -19.76 40.47 -10.82
N THR A 75 -20.64 40.25 -11.80
CA THR A 75 -22.07 40.06 -11.53
C THR A 75 -22.20 38.77 -10.75
N GLU A 76 -22.37 38.87 -9.43
CA GLU A 76 -22.63 37.73 -8.56
C GLU A 76 -23.94 37.05 -9.02
N PRO A 77 -23.92 35.75 -9.38
CA PRO A 77 -25.15 35.04 -9.58
C PRO A 77 -25.84 34.92 -8.21
N SER A 78 -26.93 35.67 -8.04
CA SER A 78 -27.90 35.48 -6.95
C SER A 78 -28.53 34.09 -7.08
N GLY A 79 -27.84 33.09 -6.54
CA GLY A 79 -28.28 31.71 -6.41
C GLY A 79 -28.53 31.40 -4.94
N THR A 80 -29.79 31.48 -4.52
CA THR A 80 -30.30 30.89 -3.28
C THR A 80 -30.07 29.38 -3.29
N GLY A 81 -29.06 28.89 -2.59
CA GLY A 81 -28.72 27.47 -2.51
C GLY A 81 -27.54 27.21 -1.57
N THR A 82 -27.69 27.56 -0.30
CA THR A 82 -26.67 27.35 0.74
C THR A 82 -26.62 25.87 1.15
N GLY A 83 -26.02 25.04 0.32
CA GLY A 83 -25.50 23.72 0.69
C GLY A 83 -24.05 23.64 0.23
N PRO A 84 -23.15 22.96 0.96
CA PRO A 84 -21.80 22.73 0.47
C PRO A 84 -21.89 22.08 -0.92
N ALA A 85 -21.02 22.49 -1.85
CA ALA A 85 -20.93 21.88 -3.16
C ALA A 85 -20.81 20.36 -2.97
N VAL A 86 -21.84 19.62 -3.37
CA VAL A 86 -21.84 18.17 -3.28
C VAL A 86 -20.80 17.70 -4.30
N VAL A 87 -19.58 17.44 -3.82
CA VAL A 87 -18.54 16.79 -4.61
C VAL A 87 -19.12 15.43 -4.99
N GLN A 88 -19.47 15.25 -6.26
CA GLN A 88 -19.93 13.96 -6.74
C GLN A 88 -18.76 12.98 -6.61
N VAL A 89 -18.90 12.02 -5.67
CA VAL A 89 -18.02 10.88 -5.57
C VAL A 89 -18.19 10.09 -6.87
N ARG A 90 -17.25 10.22 -7.79
CA ARG A 90 -17.20 9.35 -8.97
C ARG A 90 -16.70 7.99 -8.51
N GLU A 91 -17.40 6.95 -8.92
CA GLU A 91 -16.88 5.59 -8.76
C GLU A 91 -15.54 5.49 -9.50
N ASN A 92 -14.51 5.09 -8.77
CA ASN A 92 -13.16 4.91 -9.27
C ASN A 92 -12.76 3.45 -9.01
N ARG A 93 -12.56 2.71 -10.10
CA ARG A 93 -12.11 1.32 -10.02
C ARG A 93 -11.12 1.06 -11.14
N SER A 94 -10.08 0.31 -10.83
CA SER A 94 -9.05 -0.09 -11.78
C SER A 94 -8.69 -1.54 -11.52
N ARG A 95 -8.42 -2.30 -12.57
CA ARG A 95 -7.91 -3.66 -12.46
C ARG A 95 -6.40 -3.60 -12.44
N ILE A 96 -5.76 -4.26 -11.48
CA ILE A 96 -4.30 -4.28 -11.38
C ILE A 96 -3.78 -5.71 -11.44
N SER A 97 -2.55 -5.86 -11.92
CA SER A 97 -1.69 -7.00 -11.58
C SER A 97 -0.66 -6.51 -10.57
N ALA A 98 -0.48 -7.24 -9.48
CA ALA A 98 0.43 -6.84 -8.42
C ALA A 98 1.18 -8.05 -7.83
N ARG A 99 2.33 -7.76 -7.23
CA ARG A 99 3.12 -8.73 -6.45
C ARG A 99 2.94 -8.46 -4.97
N LEU A 100 2.54 -9.47 -4.22
CA LEU A 100 2.45 -9.35 -2.76
C LEU A 100 3.85 -9.24 -2.15
N ILE A 101 4.12 -8.19 -1.38
CA ILE A 101 5.38 -8.02 -0.64
C ILE A 101 5.19 -8.49 0.79
N GLU A 102 4.15 -8.01 1.45
CA GLU A 102 3.88 -8.27 2.86
C GLU A 102 2.37 -8.32 3.11
N ARG A 103 1.97 -9.18 4.04
CA ARG A 103 0.60 -9.26 4.56
C ARG A 103 0.62 -9.03 6.06
N SER A 104 -0.22 -8.12 6.52
CA SER A 104 -0.45 -7.87 7.95
C SER A 104 -1.94 -7.68 8.25
N THR A 105 -2.28 -7.59 9.53
CA THR A 105 -3.62 -7.18 9.97
C THR A 105 -3.68 -5.66 10.00
N ASP A 106 -4.81 -5.08 9.58
CA ASP A 106 -5.04 -3.64 9.70
C ASP A 106 -5.10 -3.24 11.20
N PRO A 107 -4.25 -2.31 11.67
CA PRO A 107 -4.23 -1.90 13.07
C PRO A 107 -5.52 -1.20 13.50
N ASP A 108 -6.24 -0.57 12.57
CA ASP A 108 -7.48 0.15 12.85
C ASP A 108 -8.69 -0.80 12.91
N ASN A 109 -8.64 -1.92 12.18
CA ASN A 109 -9.75 -2.86 12.07
C ASN A 109 -9.28 -4.29 11.78
N ALA A 110 -9.31 -5.16 12.79
CA ALA A 110 -8.87 -6.55 12.68
C ALA A 110 -9.69 -7.41 11.69
N ALA A 111 -10.86 -6.93 11.23
CA ALA A 111 -11.62 -7.60 10.17
C ALA A 111 -11.00 -7.40 8.77
N ASN A 112 -10.10 -6.42 8.62
CA ASN A 112 -9.40 -6.15 7.38
C ASN A 112 -7.97 -6.71 7.41
N ALA A 113 -7.51 -7.18 6.26
CA ALA A 113 -6.11 -7.44 6.00
C ALA A 113 -5.50 -6.23 5.28
N LEU A 114 -4.26 -5.90 5.63
CA LEU A 114 -3.43 -4.92 4.95
C LEU A 114 -2.40 -5.68 4.09
N LEU A 115 -2.39 -5.38 2.79
CA LEU A 115 -1.48 -5.97 1.82
C LEU A 115 -0.54 -4.87 1.33
N ARG A 116 0.76 -5.00 1.61
CA ARG A 116 1.77 -4.19 0.91
C ARG A 116 2.12 -4.88 -0.39
N VAL A 117 1.94 -4.20 -1.50
CA VAL A 117 2.06 -4.80 -2.83
C VAL A 117 2.82 -3.87 -3.76
N GLU A 118 3.50 -4.44 -4.74
CA GLU A 118 4.03 -3.68 -5.87
C GLU A 118 3.06 -3.81 -7.05
N ILE A 119 2.59 -2.68 -7.58
CA ILE A 119 1.72 -2.68 -8.75
C ILE A 119 2.58 -2.91 -10.00
N LEU A 120 2.34 -4.00 -10.73
CA LEU A 120 3.09 -4.38 -11.93
C LEU A 120 2.43 -3.84 -13.20
N SER A 121 1.10 -3.86 -13.25
CA SER A 121 0.31 -3.31 -14.34
C SER A 121 -1.04 -2.81 -13.84
N SER A 122 -1.67 -1.95 -14.65
CA SER A 122 -2.99 -1.44 -14.37
C SER A 122 -3.80 -1.27 -15.65
N GLU A 123 -5.10 -1.57 -15.57
CA GLU A 123 -6.05 -1.55 -16.66
C GLU A 123 -7.34 -0.83 -16.24
N SER A 124 -7.96 -0.15 -17.21
CA SER A 124 -9.28 0.45 -17.01
C SER A 124 -10.36 -0.64 -16.95
N ILE A 125 -11.34 -0.47 -16.07
CA ILE A 125 -12.58 -1.26 -16.08
C ILE A 125 -13.59 -0.55 -16.99
N GLU A 126 -14.48 -1.29 -17.62
CA GLU A 126 -15.43 -0.74 -18.60
C GLU A 126 -16.18 0.48 -18.04
N ASN A 127 -16.09 1.61 -18.76
CA ASN A 127 -16.69 2.89 -18.39
C ASN A 127 -16.18 3.53 -17.08
N MET A 128 -15.04 3.06 -16.54
CA MET A 128 -14.40 3.62 -15.35
C MET A 128 -12.96 4.09 -15.65
N PRO A 129 -12.54 5.28 -15.19
CA PRO A 129 -11.19 5.76 -15.41
C PRO A 129 -10.17 4.92 -14.63
N ASN A 130 -9.03 4.62 -15.25
CA ASN A 130 -7.90 4.05 -14.55
C ASN A 130 -7.22 5.12 -13.68
N PHE A 131 -7.25 4.97 -12.36
CA PHE A 131 -6.62 5.90 -11.43
C PHE A 131 -5.30 5.36 -10.85
N THR A 132 -4.95 4.10 -11.10
CA THR A 132 -3.73 3.47 -10.59
C THR A 132 -2.60 3.41 -11.62
N GLU A 133 -2.81 3.95 -12.82
CA GLU A 133 -1.79 4.01 -13.89
C GLU A 133 -0.49 4.69 -13.43
N ASN A 134 -0.60 5.75 -12.64
CA ASN A 134 0.55 6.46 -12.10
C ASN A 134 1.23 5.73 -10.92
N LEU A 135 0.68 4.62 -10.44
CA LEU A 135 1.21 3.82 -9.32
C LEU A 135 1.98 2.58 -9.78
N ILE A 136 2.13 2.37 -11.09
CA ILE A 136 2.89 1.24 -11.65
C ILE A 136 4.36 1.32 -11.19
N ASN A 137 4.92 0.17 -10.80
CA ASN A 137 6.23 -0.03 -10.16
C ASN A 137 6.40 0.68 -8.80
N GLN A 138 5.29 0.96 -8.11
CA GLN A 138 5.33 1.52 -6.75
C GLN A 138 4.75 0.54 -5.74
N GLU A 139 5.28 0.62 -4.52
CA GLU A 139 4.72 -0.07 -3.38
C GLU A 139 3.53 0.69 -2.82
N VAL A 140 2.39 0.02 -2.69
CA VAL A 140 1.14 0.58 -2.20
C VAL A 140 0.54 -0.37 -1.17
N ASP A 141 -0.05 0.21 -0.13
CA ASP A 141 -0.82 -0.53 0.85
C ASP A 141 -2.29 -0.62 0.41
N LEU A 142 -2.79 -1.85 0.27
CA LEU A 142 -4.18 -2.16 -0.09
C LEU A 142 -4.91 -2.79 1.11
N LEU A 143 -6.13 -2.36 1.37
CA LEU A 143 -7.02 -2.98 2.34
C LEU A 143 -7.96 -3.96 1.65
N THR A 144 -8.20 -5.10 2.28
CA THR A 144 -9.21 -6.07 1.84
C THR A 144 -9.87 -6.71 3.04
N ASP A 145 -11.07 -7.24 2.86
CA ASP A 145 -11.71 -8.08 3.87
C ASP A 145 -10.86 -9.35 4.10
N ALA A 146 -10.46 -9.58 5.36
CA ALA A 146 -9.63 -10.71 5.72
C ALA A 146 -10.36 -12.05 5.53
N ALA A 147 -11.70 -12.07 5.61
CA ALA A 147 -12.50 -13.27 5.42
C ALA A 147 -12.57 -13.73 3.96
N ASN A 148 -12.40 -12.80 3.02
CA ASN A 148 -12.49 -13.04 1.57
C ASN A 148 -11.12 -13.08 0.88
N LEU A 149 -10.03 -12.93 1.63
CA LEU A 149 -8.68 -12.96 1.10
C LEU A 149 -8.24 -14.42 0.84
N PRO A 150 -7.94 -14.82 -0.41
CA PRO A 150 -7.36 -16.13 -0.68
C PRO A 150 -6.02 -16.33 0.02
N GLU A 151 -5.60 -17.59 0.14
CA GLU A 151 -4.29 -17.91 0.67
C GLU A 151 -3.20 -17.56 -0.36
N ILE A 152 -2.67 -16.34 -0.24
CA ILE A 152 -1.56 -15.82 -1.04
C ILE A 152 -0.32 -15.66 -0.15
N GLN A 153 0.83 -16.10 -0.66
CA GLN A 153 2.12 -15.99 0.03
C GLN A 153 2.91 -14.78 -0.49
N PRO A 154 3.75 -14.13 0.33
CA PRO A 154 4.68 -13.11 -0.14
C PRO A 154 5.49 -13.59 -1.36
N GLY A 155 5.64 -12.71 -2.35
CA GLY A 155 6.25 -13.00 -3.65
C GLY A 155 5.29 -13.50 -4.72
N THR A 156 4.04 -13.84 -4.37
CA THR A 156 3.02 -14.30 -5.33
C THR A 156 2.46 -13.14 -6.12
N ASN A 157 2.30 -13.33 -7.43
CA ASN A 157 1.58 -12.39 -8.29
C ASN A 157 0.08 -12.66 -8.22
N PHE A 158 -0.72 -11.62 -8.24
CA PHE A 158 -2.18 -11.72 -8.25
C PHE A 158 -2.79 -10.61 -9.10
N THR A 159 -4.06 -10.77 -9.43
CA THR A 159 -4.88 -9.70 -10.01
C THR A 159 -5.94 -9.27 -9.00
N ALA A 160 -6.32 -8.00 -9.02
CA ALA A 160 -7.37 -7.47 -8.16
C ALA A 160 -8.06 -6.26 -8.80
N GLU A 161 -9.30 -6.00 -8.38
CA GLU A 161 -9.95 -4.72 -8.62
C GLU A 161 -9.72 -3.80 -7.43
N VAL A 162 -9.16 -2.63 -7.67
CA VAL A 162 -8.85 -1.64 -6.64
C VAL A 162 -9.76 -0.43 -6.78
N SER A 163 -10.35 0.02 -5.68
CA SER A 163 -11.01 1.32 -5.57
C SER A 163 -10.25 2.22 -4.59
N TYR A 164 -10.42 3.54 -4.73
CA TYR A 164 -9.82 4.51 -3.82
C TYR A 164 -10.91 5.33 -3.15
N HIS A 165 -10.95 5.28 -1.83
CA HIS A 165 -11.90 6.06 -1.04
C HIS A 165 -11.12 7.12 -0.26
N GLY A 166 -11.30 8.39 -0.65
CA GLY A 166 -10.78 9.54 0.08
C GLY A 166 -11.76 9.99 1.16
N ASP A 167 -11.26 10.18 2.38
CA ASP A 167 -11.96 10.85 3.46
C ASP A 167 -11.17 12.10 3.93
N GLU A 168 -11.68 12.77 4.98
CA GLU A 168 -11.07 13.97 5.56
C GLU A 168 -9.69 13.74 6.21
N ARG A 169 -9.31 12.48 6.45
CA ARG A 169 -8.07 12.05 7.11
C ARG A 169 -7.05 11.50 6.12
N GLY A 170 -7.41 11.34 4.85
CA GLY A 170 -6.59 10.78 3.80
C GLY A 170 -7.38 9.81 2.94
N GLY A 171 -6.73 9.20 1.95
CA GLY A 171 -7.36 8.16 1.15
C GLY A 171 -6.77 6.78 1.41
N LYS A 172 -7.62 5.76 1.28
CA LYS A 172 -7.23 4.35 1.39
C LYS A 172 -7.61 3.61 0.11
N TYR A 173 -6.76 2.68 -0.30
CA TYR A 173 -7.01 1.79 -1.44
C TYR A 173 -7.65 0.51 -0.95
N PHE A 174 -8.71 0.07 -1.62
CA PHE A 174 -9.46 -1.14 -1.27
C PHE A 174 -9.37 -2.14 -2.41
N ALA A 175 -8.87 -3.33 -2.15
CA ALA A 175 -8.80 -4.43 -3.08
C ALA A 175 -10.03 -5.34 -2.94
N GLN A 176 -10.57 -5.77 -4.08
CA GLN A 176 -11.65 -6.74 -4.22
C GLN A 176 -11.30 -7.72 -5.34
N GLN A 177 -11.98 -8.87 -5.37
CA GLN A 177 -11.80 -9.88 -6.43
C GLN A 177 -10.32 -10.26 -6.60
N ILE A 178 -9.66 -10.60 -5.49
CA ILE A 178 -8.24 -10.97 -5.49
C ILE A 178 -8.13 -12.39 -6.04
N GLU A 179 -7.43 -12.53 -7.17
CA GLU A 179 -7.22 -13.80 -7.86
C GLU A 179 -5.70 -14.07 -8.01
N PRO A 180 -5.14 -15.09 -7.33
CA PRO A 180 -3.74 -15.47 -7.49
C PRO A 180 -3.45 -15.88 -8.94
N VAL A 181 -2.31 -15.46 -9.48
CA VAL A 181 -1.83 -15.90 -10.79
C VAL A 181 -0.93 -17.11 -10.57
N GLU A 182 -1.34 -18.28 -11.09
CA GLU A 182 -0.50 -19.48 -11.04
C GLU A 182 0.83 -19.24 -11.79
N PRO A 183 1.96 -19.69 -11.23
CA PRO A 183 3.30 -19.49 -11.81
C PRO A 183 3.54 -20.27 -13.11
#